data_AF-S2YLP8-F1
#
_entry.id   AF-S2YLP8-F1
#
_cell.length_a   1.000
_cell.length_b   1.000
_cell.length_c   1.000
_cell.angle_alpha   90.00
_cell.angle_beta   90.00
_cell.angle_gamma   90.00
#
_symmetry.space_group_name_H-M   'P 1'
#
loop_
_entity.id
_entity.type
_entity.pdbx_description
1 polymer ?
#
loop_
_entity_poly.entity_id
_entity_poly.type
_entity_poly.pdbx_seq_one_letter_code
_entity_poly.pdbx_strand_id
1 'polypeptide(L)'
;MIYLEIHHIIPRSVSFDNSFNNKVLVKQEENSKKGNRTPYQYLNSNESALSYAQFKQHILNLSKSKERISKKKREYLLEERDINKFEIQKEFINRNLVDTRYATRELVQLLKSYFSANDLDVKIKTINGSFTNYLRKAWKFDKARNKGFKHHAEDALIIANVSYLFKQSKELKEANAILENNNLSLNRNKESKNLLSEQDFRKMFEIPKQVQDIKDYKDFKYSHRVDKKPNRQLINDSLYSTREVNEDHYIVQTVKDIYAKDNTKIKDLFLKTPEKLLMYKHDPQTFEKLMLVIKQYGEEKNPFAKYYEENGEYLTKYAKNEKGPTIKKLKYIGKKVGTHLDISKNFPGAERKVVQLSIKPFRFDVFHSKAGYHMITLTYMDIKKKEKHYQILKNEYQALKERYKVPSDAQFIGSFYYNDLISIDDELFRVIGVNNSTRNVVELNMIDINYKDYCDLMEIKKTPRIFKTIGKKTEKIEKYSTDVLGNQFKVKPSKSPQLIFKRGVL
;
A
#
# COMPACT_ATOMS: atom_id res chain seq x y z
N MET A 1 -15.33 -40.49 -25.81
CA MET A 1 -14.75 -39.19 -25.34
C MET A 1 -14.37 -39.34 -23.88
N ILE A 2 -13.17 -38.90 -23.49
CA ILE A 2 -12.76 -38.87 -22.08
C ILE A 2 -13.23 -37.55 -21.49
N TYR A 3 -14.20 -37.58 -20.59
CA TYR A 3 -14.64 -36.39 -19.86
C TYR A 3 -13.76 -36.17 -18.63
N LEU A 4 -13.21 -34.97 -18.51
CA LEU A 4 -12.35 -34.56 -17.39
C LEU A 4 -13.07 -33.53 -16.51
N GLU A 5 -12.89 -33.66 -15.20
CA GLU A 5 -13.50 -32.78 -14.21
C GLU A 5 -12.47 -32.32 -13.18
N ILE A 6 -12.67 -31.11 -12.64
CA ILE A 6 -11.92 -30.62 -11.49
C ILE A 6 -12.57 -31.18 -10.23
N HIS A 7 -11.86 -32.04 -9.51
CA HIS A 7 -12.31 -32.60 -8.24
C HIS A 7 -11.57 -31.97 -7.06
N HIS A 8 -12.24 -31.90 -5.91
CA HIS A 8 -11.62 -31.57 -4.64
C HIS A 8 -11.04 -32.82 -3.96
N ILE A 9 -9.79 -32.72 -3.54
CA ILE A 9 -9.06 -33.85 -2.95
C ILE A 9 -9.72 -34.26 -1.64
N ILE A 10 -9.76 -33.32 -0.68
CA ILE A 10 -10.55 -33.44 0.54
C ILE A 10 -11.89 -32.72 0.29
N PRO A 11 -13.03 -33.36 0.57
CA PRO A 11 -14.33 -32.71 0.44
C PRO A 11 -14.40 -31.33 1.08
N ARG A 12 -15.05 -30.36 0.43
CA ARG A 12 -15.16 -28.98 0.95
C ARG A 12 -16.04 -28.88 2.19
N SER A 13 -16.99 -29.79 2.33
CA SER A 13 -17.81 -29.97 3.54
C SER A 13 -16.99 -30.20 4.80
N VAL A 14 -15.77 -30.74 4.68
CA VAL A 14 -14.80 -30.89 5.78
C VAL A 14 -13.71 -29.83 5.71
N SER A 15 -13.08 -29.70 4.54
CA SER A 15 -11.84 -28.94 4.42
C SER A 15 -12.04 -27.43 4.42
N PHE A 16 -13.21 -26.94 3.99
CA PHE A 16 -13.46 -25.53 3.67
C PHE A 16 -12.40 -24.91 2.73
N ASP A 17 -11.66 -25.73 1.98
CA ASP A 17 -10.55 -25.29 1.13
C ASP A 17 -10.93 -25.34 -0.35
N ASN A 18 -11.12 -24.17 -0.97
CA ASN A 18 -11.33 -24.02 -2.41
C ASN A 18 -10.06 -23.53 -3.17
N SER A 19 -8.90 -23.57 -2.53
CA SER A 19 -7.62 -23.21 -3.14
C SER A 19 -7.19 -24.25 -4.19
N PHE A 20 -6.22 -23.85 -5.02
CA PHE A 20 -5.64 -24.76 -6.03
C PHE A 20 -4.98 -26.01 -5.40
N ASN A 21 -4.57 -25.92 -4.13
CA ASN A 21 -3.95 -27.05 -3.43
C ASN A 21 -4.93 -28.18 -3.15
N ASN A 22 -6.23 -27.89 -3.06
CA ASN A 22 -7.27 -28.89 -2.87
C ASN A 22 -7.90 -29.36 -4.18
N LYS A 23 -7.33 -29.04 -5.36
CA LYS A 23 -7.92 -29.35 -6.67
C LYS A 23 -7.05 -30.28 -7.50
N VAL A 24 -7.67 -31.25 -8.17
CA VAL A 24 -7.04 -32.15 -9.14
C VAL A 24 -7.92 -32.28 -10.38
N LEU A 25 -7.30 -32.57 -11.53
CA LEU A 25 -8.00 -32.92 -12.76
C LEU A 25 -8.09 -34.45 -12.84
N VAL A 26 -9.29 -34.99 -12.94
CA VAL A 26 -9.56 -36.43 -12.96
C VAL A 26 -10.58 -36.77 -14.05
N LYS A 27 -10.69 -38.05 -14.39
CA LYS A 27 -11.80 -38.53 -15.22
C LYS A 27 -13.12 -38.35 -14.45
N GLN A 28 -14.18 -37.97 -15.15
CA GLN A 28 -15.52 -37.79 -14.57
C GLN A 28 -15.99 -39.04 -13.82
N GLU A 29 -15.77 -40.24 -14.39
CA GLU A 29 -16.15 -41.51 -13.76
C GLU A 29 -15.49 -41.71 -12.38
N GLU A 30 -14.20 -41.39 -12.27
CA GLU A 30 -13.45 -41.51 -11.01
C GLU A 30 -13.90 -40.46 -9.98
N ASN A 31 -14.30 -39.28 -10.43
CA ASN A 31 -14.89 -38.26 -9.56
C ASN A 31 -16.22 -38.75 -8.96
N SER A 32 -17.13 -39.21 -9.84
CA SER A 32 -18.44 -39.74 -9.45
C SER A 32 -18.33 -40.90 -8.48
N LYS A 33 -17.43 -41.86 -8.74
CA LYS A 33 -17.17 -42.98 -7.82
C LYS A 33 -16.59 -42.49 -6.50
N LYS A 34 -15.54 -41.65 -6.48
CA LYS A 34 -14.94 -41.17 -5.22
C LYS A 34 -15.97 -40.54 -4.28
N GLY A 35 -16.87 -39.71 -4.81
CA GLY A 35 -17.90 -39.05 -4.01
C GLY A 35 -17.30 -38.23 -2.86
N ASN A 36 -17.93 -38.27 -1.68
CA ASN A 36 -17.57 -37.48 -0.50
C ASN A 36 -16.45 -38.11 0.37
N ARG A 37 -15.48 -38.78 -0.27
CA ARG A 37 -14.38 -39.52 0.40
C ARG A 37 -13.02 -38.88 0.13
N THR A 38 -12.01 -39.16 0.96
CA THR A 38 -10.60 -38.86 0.63
C THR A 38 -10.07 -39.84 -0.44
N PRO A 39 -8.94 -39.53 -1.11
CA PRO A 39 -8.31 -40.51 -1.99
C PRO A 39 -7.98 -41.83 -1.27
N TYR A 40 -7.54 -41.78 -0.02
CA TYR A 40 -7.28 -42.98 0.78
C TYR A 40 -8.54 -43.84 0.99
N GLN A 41 -9.65 -43.22 1.38
CA GLN A 41 -10.92 -43.92 1.59
C GLN A 41 -11.49 -44.50 0.29
N TYR A 42 -11.34 -43.80 -0.84
CA TYR A 42 -11.79 -44.27 -2.15
C TYR A 42 -10.91 -45.40 -2.71
N LEU A 43 -9.60 -45.24 -2.68
CA LEU A 43 -8.67 -46.20 -3.29
C LEU A 43 -8.52 -47.51 -2.48
N ASN A 44 -9.02 -47.53 -1.24
CA ASN A 44 -9.17 -48.75 -0.44
C ASN A 44 -10.61 -49.30 -0.48
N SER A 45 -11.51 -48.73 -1.28
CA SER A 45 -12.82 -49.32 -1.53
C SER A 45 -12.76 -50.29 -2.73
N ASN A 46 -13.80 -51.10 -2.88
CA ASN A 46 -13.93 -52.04 -4.01
C ASN A 46 -14.31 -51.33 -5.34
N GLU A 47 -14.40 -50.01 -5.36
CA GLU A 47 -14.84 -49.23 -6.53
C GLU A 47 -13.66 -48.69 -7.36
N SER A 48 -12.44 -48.73 -6.81
CA SER A 48 -11.23 -48.24 -7.47
C SER A 48 -10.54 -49.32 -8.29
N ALA A 49 -10.09 -48.96 -9.49
CA ALA A 49 -9.23 -49.82 -10.31
C ALA A 49 -7.74 -49.77 -9.90
N LEU A 50 -7.33 -48.78 -9.10
CA LEU A 50 -5.95 -48.56 -8.67
C LEU A 50 -5.82 -48.75 -7.15
N SER A 51 -4.75 -49.41 -6.70
CA SER A 51 -4.48 -49.53 -5.27
C SER A 51 -3.94 -48.23 -4.67
N TYR A 52 -4.25 -47.97 -3.39
CA TYR A 52 -3.70 -46.82 -2.68
C TYR A 52 -2.17 -46.84 -2.63
N ALA A 53 -1.53 -48.02 -2.56
CA ALA A 53 -0.07 -48.13 -2.54
C ALA A 53 0.57 -47.60 -3.84
N GLN A 54 0.03 -47.96 -5.00
CA GLN A 54 0.48 -47.44 -6.30
C GLN A 54 0.28 -45.93 -6.39
N PHE A 55 -0.88 -45.44 -5.95
CA PHE A 55 -1.17 -44.01 -5.91
C PHE A 55 -0.20 -43.25 -5.00
N LYS A 56 0.04 -43.75 -3.78
CA LYS A 56 0.96 -43.15 -2.80
C LYS A 56 2.36 -43.03 -3.36
N GLN A 57 2.87 -44.09 -4.00
CA GLN A 57 4.18 -44.07 -4.64
C GLN A 57 4.25 -43.02 -5.75
N HIS A 58 3.22 -42.92 -6.60
CA HIS A 58 3.15 -41.91 -7.65
C HIS A 58 3.17 -40.48 -7.07
N ILE A 59 2.37 -40.21 -6.02
CA ILE A 59 2.34 -38.89 -5.37
C ILE A 59 3.69 -38.56 -4.70
N LEU A 60 4.35 -39.53 -4.06
CA LEU A 60 5.67 -39.32 -3.46
C LEU A 60 6.73 -38.99 -4.50
N ASN A 61 6.70 -39.65 -5.67
CA ASN A 61 7.59 -39.35 -6.79
C ASN A 61 7.32 -37.95 -7.36
N LEU A 62 6.05 -37.59 -7.59
CA LEU A 62 5.64 -36.25 -8.01
C LEU A 62 6.04 -35.15 -7.02
N SER A 63 6.18 -35.48 -5.74
CA SER A 63 6.57 -34.51 -4.72
C SER A 63 8.08 -34.22 -4.69
N LYS A 64 8.89 -35.05 -5.35
CA LYS A 64 10.35 -34.96 -5.41
C LYS A 64 10.88 -34.41 -6.73
N SER A 65 10.04 -34.28 -7.76
CA SER A 65 10.44 -33.82 -9.10
C SER A 65 10.75 -32.31 -9.14
N LYS A 66 11.35 -31.85 -10.24
CA LYS A 66 11.56 -30.41 -10.50
C LYS A 66 10.23 -29.65 -10.62
N GLU A 67 9.20 -30.30 -11.15
CA GLU A 67 7.82 -29.79 -11.29
C GLU A 67 6.92 -30.27 -10.14
N ARG A 68 7.46 -30.24 -8.91
CA ARG A 68 6.79 -30.84 -7.76
C ARG A 68 5.43 -30.21 -7.45
N ILE A 69 4.52 -31.06 -7.00
CA ILE A 69 3.29 -30.62 -6.34
C ILE A 69 3.60 -29.90 -5.02
N SER A 70 2.70 -29.03 -4.57
CA SER A 70 2.88 -28.32 -3.31
C SER A 70 2.84 -29.28 -2.11
N LYS A 71 3.55 -28.92 -1.02
CA LYS A 71 3.52 -29.68 0.24
C LYS A 71 2.08 -29.90 0.74
N LYS A 72 1.25 -28.85 0.69
CA LYS A 72 -0.16 -28.91 1.08
C LYS A 72 -0.97 -29.88 0.21
N LYS A 73 -0.77 -29.85 -1.11
CA LYS A 73 -1.45 -30.77 -2.04
C LYS A 73 -1.04 -32.22 -1.76
N ARG A 74 0.25 -32.47 -1.51
CA ARG A 74 0.76 -33.79 -1.10
C ARG A 74 0.09 -34.29 0.17
N GLU A 75 0.03 -33.46 1.22
CA GLU A 75 -0.63 -33.80 2.48
C GLU A 75 -2.12 -34.13 2.28
N TYR A 76 -2.81 -33.44 1.38
CA TYR A 76 -4.22 -33.72 1.08
C TYR A 76 -4.41 -35.02 0.31
N LEU A 77 -3.54 -35.29 -0.67
CA LEU A 77 -3.60 -36.52 -1.46
C LEU A 77 -3.30 -37.76 -0.61
N LEU A 78 -2.49 -37.60 0.44
CA LEU A 78 -2.04 -38.67 1.34
C LEU A 78 -2.69 -38.59 2.74
N GLU A 79 -3.88 -37.97 2.86
CA GLU A 79 -4.62 -37.93 4.12
C GLU A 79 -5.27 -39.28 4.39
N GLU A 80 -4.67 -40.03 5.33
CA GLU A 80 -5.08 -41.39 5.70
C GLU A 80 -6.05 -41.42 6.89
N ARG A 81 -6.25 -40.27 7.56
CA ARG A 81 -7.15 -40.17 8.72
C ARG A 81 -8.61 -40.14 8.28
N ASP A 82 -9.49 -40.62 9.15
CA ASP A 82 -10.93 -40.64 8.89
C ASP A 82 -11.56 -39.26 9.04
N ILE A 83 -11.96 -38.67 7.91
CA ILE A 83 -12.57 -37.33 7.83
C ILE A 83 -13.99 -37.25 8.44
N ASN A 84 -14.61 -38.39 8.77
CA ASN A 84 -15.89 -38.41 9.47
C ASN A 84 -15.74 -38.17 10.97
N LYS A 85 -14.51 -38.31 11.50
CA LYS A 85 -14.20 -38.03 12.91
C LYS A 85 -14.18 -36.53 13.16
N PHE A 86 -14.92 -36.10 14.17
CA PHE A 86 -15.01 -34.69 14.57
C PHE A 86 -13.65 -34.04 14.82
N GLU A 87 -12.71 -34.73 15.47
CA GLU A 87 -11.36 -34.19 15.74
C GLU A 87 -10.60 -33.83 14.45
N ILE A 88 -10.73 -34.66 13.41
CA ILE A 88 -10.11 -34.40 12.11
C ILE A 88 -10.77 -33.19 11.44
N GLN A 89 -12.11 -33.12 11.47
CA GLN A 89 -12.84 -31.96 10.93
C GLN A 89 -12.46 -30.66 11.65
N LYS A 90 -12.31 -30.71 12.98
CA LYS A 90 -11.84 -29.58 13.80
C LYS A 90 -10.47 -29.09 13.37
N GLU A 91 -9.53 -29.98 13.06
CA GLU A 91 -8.22 -29.59 12.53
C GLU A 91 -8.32 -28.90 11.15
N PHE A 92 -9.16 -29.43 10.25
CA PHE A 92 -9.38 -28.80 8.94
C PHE A 92 -10.00 -27.41 9.08
N ILE A 93 -10.99 -27.24 9.95
CA ILE A 93 -11.63 -25.95 10.26
C ILE A 93 -10.60 -24.98 10.83
N ASN A 94 -9.83 -25.40 11.85
CA ASN A 94 -8.80 -24.55 12.46
C ASN A 94 -7.71 -24.12 11.46
N ARG A 95 -7.40 -24.98 10.47
CA ARG A 95 -6.38 -24.69 9.46
C ARG A 95 -6.87 -23.81 8.32
N ASN A 96 -8.07 -24.06 7.81
CA ASN A 96 -8.53 -23.48 6.55
C ASN A 96 -9.64 -22.44 6.72
N LEU A 97 -10.44 -22.53 7.79
CA LEU A 97 -11.57 -21.65 8.03
C LEU A 97 -11.29 -20.59 9.11
N VAL A 98 -10.56 -20.93 10.16
CA VAL A 98 -10.18 -20.01 11.26
C VAL A 98 -8.87 -19.28 10.92
N ASP A 99 -8.71 -18.04 11.39
CA ASP A 99 -7.41 -17.36 11.37
C ASP A 99 -6.69 -17.53 12.71
N THR A 100 -5.69 -18.41 12.74
CA THR A 100 -4.96 -18.81 13.94
C THR A 100 -3.62 -18.10 14.12
N ARG A 101 -3.33 -17.07 13.31
CA ARG A 101 -2.09 -16.28 13.42
C ARG A 101 -1.99 -15.60 14.79
N TYR A 102 -0.76 -15.43 15.26
CA TYR A 102 -0.48 -14.91 16.61
C TYR A 102 -1.18 -13.57 16.90
N ALA A 103 -1.01 -12.56 16.05
CA ALA A 103 -1.64 -11.25 16.24
C ALA A 103 -3.19 -11.34 16.31
N THR A 104 -3.79 -12.22 15.50
CA THR A 104 -5.23 -12.46 15.54
C THR A 104 -5.65 -13.11 16.86
N ARG A 105 -4.90 -14.11 17.33
CA ARG A 105 -5.17 -14.78 18.61
C ARG A 105 -5.10 -13.82 19.80
N GLU A 106 -4.09 -12.97 19.87
CA GLU A 106 -3.95 -11.98 20.95
C GLU A 106 -5.13 -11.01 20.99
N LEU A 107 -5.54 -10.48 19.82
CA LEU A 107 -6.70 -9.58 19.74
C LEU A 107 -8.00 -10.30 20.14
N VAL A 108 -8.21 -11.53 19.67
CA VAL A 108 -9.39 -12.32 20.05
C VAL A 108 -9.41 -12.60 21.54
N GLN A 109 -8.27 -12.96 22.13
CA GLN A 109 -8.16 -13.21 23.56
C GLN A 109 -8.47 -11.96 24.37
N LEU A 110 -7.94 -10.80 23.96
CA LEU A 110 -8.25 -9.51 24.58
C LEU A 110 -9.75 -9.22 24.54
N LEU A 111 -10.39 -9.32 23.38
CA LEU A 111 -11.82 -9.05 23.21
C LEU A 111 -12.68 -10.03 24.02
N LYS A 112 -12.39 -11.33 23.97
CA LYS A 112 -13.10 -12.34 24.76
C LYS A 112 -12.98 -12.07 26.26
N SER A 113 -11.78 -11.73 26.73
CA SER A 113 -11.55 -11.41 28.15
C SER A 113 -12.32 -10.16 28.56
N TYR A 114 -12.32 -9.11 27.72
CA TYR A 114 -13.09 -7.89 27.96
C TYR A 114 -14.59 -8.17 28.06
N PHE A 115 -15.19 -8.85 27.07
CA PHE A 115 -16.63 -9.11 27.09
C PHE A 115 -17.03 -10.03 28.24
N SER A 116 -16.24 -11.07 28.52
CA SER A 116 -16.49 -11.98 29.64
C SER A 116 -16.37 -11.28 31.00
N ALA A 117 -15.43 -10.36 31.18
CA ALA A 117 -15.25 -9.65 32.45
C ALA A 117 -16.32 -8.59 32.72
N ASN A 118 -17.12 -8.24 31.71
CA ASN A 118 -18.19 -7.24 31.80
C ASN A 118 -19.58 -7.87 31.62
N ASP A 119 -19.71 -9.21 31.70
CA ASP A 119 -20.97 -9.95 31.53
C ASP A 119 -21.71 -9.63 30.21
N LEU A 120 -20.95 -9.36 29.14
CA LEU A 120 -21.49 -9.07 27.81
C LEU A 120 -21.49 -10.33 26.96
N ASP A 121 -22.67 -10.81 26.55
CA ASP A 121 -22.81 -11.97 25.66
C ASP A 121 -22.47 -11.63 24.20
N VAL A 122 -21.17 -11.50 23.92
CA VAL A 122 -20.64 -11.22 22.58
C VAL A 122 -19.77 -12.39 22.09
N LYS A 123 -20.16 -12.99 20.97
CA LYS A 123 -19.41 -14.07 20.33
C LYS A 123 -18.33 -13.51 19.40
N ILE A 124 -17.05 -13.76 19.72
CA ILE A 124 -15.90 -13.33 18.92
C ILE A 124 -15.39 -14.49 18.06
N LYS A 125 -15.39 -14.27 16.74
CA LYS A 125 -15.01 -15.24 15.70
C LYS A 125 -13.90 -14.68 14.84
N THR A 126 -13.16 -15.56 14.18
CA THR A 126 -12.20 -15.18 13.13
C THR A 126 -12.45 -16.00 11.89
N ILE A 127 -12.10 -15.47 10.73
CA ILE A 127 -12.24 -16.18 9.48
C ILE A 127 -10.99 -16.01 8.60
N ASN A 128 -10.60 -17.09 7.95
CA ASN A 128 -9.46 -17.13 7.08
C ASN A 128 -9.74 -16.36 5.78
N GLY A 129 -8.80 -15.51 5.36
CA GLY A 129 -8.92 -14.74 4.13
C GLY A 129 -9.04 -15.58 2.85
N SER A 130 -8.60 -16.84 2.87
CA SER A 130 -8.77 -17.74 1.73
C SER A 130 -10.24 -18.11 1.49
N PHE A 131 -11.01 -18.26 2.56
CA PHE A 131 -12.44 -18.56 2.51
C PHE A 131 -13.26 -17.33 2.11
N THR A 132 -12.97 -16.16 2.66
CA THR A 132 -13.63 -14.90 2.24
C THR A 132 -13.37 -14.59 0.76
N ASN A 133 -12.16 -14.86 0.27
CA ASN A 133 -11.84 -14.74 -1.15
C ASN A 133 -12.56 -15.77 -2.04
N TYR A 134 -12.83 -16.98 -1.53
CA TYR A 134 -13.70 -17.92 -2.21
C TYR A 134 -15.12 -17.34 -2.36
N LEU A 135 -15.70 -16.84 -1.27
CA LEU A 135 -17.05 -16.26 -1.28
C LEU A 135 -17.12 -15.04 -2.20
N ARG A 136 -16.13 -14.14 -2.16
CA ARG A 136 -16.05 -12.99 -3.06
C ARG A 136 -16.18 -13.42 -4.54
N LYS A 137 -15.52 -14.51 -4.94
CA LYS A 137 -15.62 -15.06 -6.30
C LYS A 137 -16.97 -15.74 -6.55
N ALA A 138 -17.43 -16.58 -5.63
CA ALA A 138 -18.71 -17.28 -5.74
C ALA A 138 -19.89 -16.31 -5.85
N TRP A 139 -19.80 -15.19 -5.14
CA TRP A 139 -20.80 -14.13 -5.12
C TRP A 139 -20.65 -13.13 -6.26
N LYS A 140 -19.68 -13.32 -7.16
CA LYS A 140 -19.45 -12.47 -8.34
C LYS A 140 -19.21 -10.99 -7.97
N PHE A 141 -18.38 -10.74 -6.96
CA PHE A 141 -17.85 -9.40 -6.72
C PHE A 141 -16.69 -9.12 -7.67
N ASP A 142 -16.62 -7.90 -8.20
CA ASP A 142 -15.51 -7.48 -9.03
C ASP A 142 -14.19 -7.55 -8.28
N LYS A 143 -13.17 -8.07 -8.95
CA LYS A 143 -11.80 -8.18 -8.43
C LYS A 143 -11.03 -6.85 -8.50
N ALA A 144 -11.67 -5.78 -8.96
CA ALA A 144 -11.05 -4.52 -9.29
C ALA A 144 -10.64 -3.73 -8.03
N ARG A 145 -9.46 -4.08 -7.48
CA ARG A 145 -8.83 -3.42 -6.32
C ARG A 145 -8.50 -1.95 -6.55
N ASN A 146 -8.54 -1.49 -7.80
CA ASN A 146 -8.37 -0.09 -8.18
C ASN A 146 -9.64 0.76 -7.99
N LYS A 147 -10.82 0.19 -7.65
CA LYS A 147 -12.10 0.92 -7.47
C LYS A 147 -12.24 1.66 -6.12
N GLY A 148 -11.14 2.12 -5.52
CA GLY A 148 -11.15 2.90 -4.28
C GLY A 148 -11.19 2.08 -2.99
N PHE A 149 -11.30 2.74 -1.84
CA PHE A 149 -11.18 2.16 -0.50
C PHE A 149 -12.42 1.39 -0.04
N LYS A 150 -13.57 1.55 -0.69
CA LYS A 150 -14.83 0.87 -0.33
C LYS A 150 -14.72 -0.65 -0.28
N HIS A 151 -13.78 -1.25 -1.03
CA HIS A 151 -13.58 -2.70 -1.04
C HIS A 151 -13.25 -3.27 0.34
N HIS A 152 -12.67 -2.48 1.25
CA HIS A 152 -12.45 -2.87 2.64
C HIS A 152 -13.77 -3.02 3.41
N ALA A 153 -14.72 -2.10 3.19
CA ALA A 153 -16.05 -2.17 3.77
C ALA A 153 -16.89 -3.28 3.13
N GLU A 154 -16.80 -3.47 1.81
CA GLU A 154 -17.40 -4.62 1.11
C GLU A 154 -16.88 -5.96 1.68
N ASP A 155 -15.57 -6.09 1.90
CA ASP A 155 -14.98 -7.28 2.51
C ASP A 155 -15.50 -7.50 3.95
N ALA A 156 -15.70 -6.43 4.73
CA ALA A 156 -16.31 -6.51 6.06
C ALA A 156 -17.78 -6.97 6.01
N LEU A 157 -18.58 -6.49 5.04
CA LEU A 157 -19.96 -6.94 4.81
C LEU A 157 -20.00 -8.40 4.38
N ILE A 158 -19.03 -8.85 3.57
CA ILE A 158 -18.88 -10.27 3.21
C ILE A 158 -18.64 -11.09 4.47
N ILE A 159 -17.67 -10.69 5.31
CA ILE A 159 -17.35 -11.36 6.58
C ILE A 159 -18.58 -11.45 7.50
N ALA A 160 -19.34 -10.36 7.63
CA ALA A 160 -20.57 -10.34 8.42
C ALA A 160 -21.60 -11.33 7.89
N ASN A 161 -21.79 -11.40 6.57
CA ASN A 161 -22.67 -12.38 5.93
C ASN A 161 -22.20 -13.83 6.14
N VAL A 162 -20.89 -14.07 6.20
CA VAL A 162 -20.41 -15.41 6.56
C VAL A 162 -20.85 -15.79 7.96
N SER A 163 -20.66 -14.90 8.94
CA SER A 163 -21.12 -15.16 10.30
C SER A 163 -22.63 -15.40 10.37
N TYR A 164 -23.42 -14.73 9.52
CA TYR A 164 -24.85 -14.97 9.39
C TYR A 164 -25.16 -16.37 8.84
N LEU A 165 -24.54 -16.79 7.74
CA LEU A 165 -24.74 -18.11 7.14
C LEU A 165 -24.42 -19.25 8.11
N PHE A 166 -23.29 -19.15 8.83
CA PHE A 166 -22.87 -20.13 9.83
C PHE A 166 -23.83 -20.20 11.04
N LYS A 167 -24.51 -19.09 11.37
CA LYS A 167 -25.50 -19.06 12.45
C LYS A 167 -26.84 -19.67 12.03
N GLN A 168 -27.27 -19.48 10.78
CA GLN A 168 -28.60 -19.88 10.31
C GLN A 168 -28.66 -21.33 9.81
N SER A 169 -27.57 -21.88 9.29
CA SER A 169 -27.55 -23.26 8.79
C SER A 169 -27.39 -24.27 9.94
N LYS A 170 -28.32 -25.25 10.01
CA LYS A 170 -28.24 -26.36 10.97
C LYS A 170 -27.03 -27.26 10.68
N GLU A 171 -26.69 -27.41 9.41
CA GLU A 171 -25.59 -28.21 8.89
C GLU A 171 -24.21 -27.60 9.23
N LEU A 172 -24.15 -26.28 9.45
CA LEU A 172 -22.93 -25.57 9.88
C LEU A 172 -22.79 -25.42 11.39
N LYS A 173 -23.72 -25.96 12.19
CA LYS A 173 -23.75 -25.75 13.65
C LYS A 173 -22.44 -26.17 14.33
N GLU A 174 -21.85 -27.29 13.94
CA GLU A 174 -20.59 -27.79 14.50
C GLU A 174 -19.41 -26.90 14.11
N ALA A 175 -19.33 -26.50 12.83
CA ALA A 175 -18.29 -25.59 12.35
C ALA A 175 -18.42 -24.19 12.99
N ASN A 176 -19.65 -23.71 13.19
CA ASN A 176 -19.92 -22.45 13.88
C ASN A 176 -19.49 -22.52 15.36
N ALA A 177 -19.73 -23.63 16.04
CA ALA A 177 -19.29 -23.82 17.42
C ALA A 177 -17.75 -23.75 17.53
N ILE A 178 -17.02 -24.38 16.60
CA ILE A 178 -15.56 -24.30 16.55
C ILE A 178 -15.08 -22.85 16.32
N LEU A 179 -15.74 -22.10 15.43
CA LEU A 179 -15.43 -20.68 15.20
C LEU A 179 -15.63 -19.79 16.44
N GLU A 180 -16.63 -20.11 17.27
CA GLU A 180 -16.90 -19.38 18.52
C GLU A 180 -15.89 -19.73 19.60
N ASN A 181 -15.52 -21.02 19.70
CA ASN A 181 -14.65 -21.50 20.76
C ASN A 181 -13.75 -22.66 20.30
N ASN A 182 -12.51 -22.32 19.93
CA ASN A 182 -11.47 -23.27 19.54
C ASN A 182 -11.19 -24.36 20.61
N ASN A 183 -11.51 -24.09 21.89
CA ASN A 183 -11.26 -25.00 23.01
C ASN A 183 -12.44 -25.93 23.33
N LEU A 184 -13.53 -25.92 22.55
CA LEU A 184 -14.62 -26.87 22.76
C LEU A 184 -14.11 -28.31 22.61
N SER A 185 -14.12 -29.04 23.73
CA SER A 185 -14.12 -30.50 23.79
C SER A 185 -15.57 -30.95 23.69
N LEU A 186 -16.14 -30.94 22.48
CA LEU A 186 -17.43 -31.59 22.27
C LEU A 186 -17.25 -33.10 22.46
N ASN A 187 -18.26 -33.78 23.01
CA ASN A 187 -18.20 -35.21 23.35
C ASN A 187 -17.58 -36.04 22.22
N ARG A 188 -16.44 -36.69 22.53
CA ARG A 188 -15.46 -37.29 21.59
C ARG A 188 -15.98 -38.42 20.70
N ASN A 189 -17.24 -38.85 20.87
CA ASN A 189 -17.79 -40.08 20.29
C ASN A 189 -19.01 -39.86 19.38
N LYS A 190 -19.33 -38.63 18.94
CA LYS A 190 -20.34 -38.43 17.89
C LYS A 190 -19.68 -38.48 16.52
N GLU A 191 -20.01 -39.51 15.75
CA GLU A 191 -19.87 -39.43 14.29
C GLU A 191 -20.72 -38.27 13.78
N SER A 192 -20.11 -37.38 13.02
CA SER A 192 -20.82 -36.29 12.35
C SER A 192 -21.81 -36.91 11.37
N LYS A 193 -23.09 -36.99 11.75
CA LYS A 193 -24.14 -37.51 10.86
C LYS A 193 -24.29 -36.58 9.65
N ASN A 194 -23.85 -37.09 8.51
CA ASN A 194 -24.02 -36.55 7.15
C ASN A 194 -23.15 -35.34 6.82
N LEU A 195 -21.92 -35.61 6.35
CA LEU A 195 -21.12 -34.63 5.61
C LEU A 195 -21.92 -34.10 4.42
N LEU A 196 -22.02 -32.77 4.30
CA LEU A 196 -22.63 -32.12 3.15
C LEU A 196 -22.03 -32.66 1.85
N SER A 197 -22.89 -32.95 0.88
CA SER A 197 -22.43 -33.25 -0.48
C SER A 197 -21.78 -32.00 -1.08
N GLU A 198 -20.95 -32.19 -2.09
CA GLU A 198 -20.35 -31.06 -2.82
C GLU A 198 -21.42 -30.15 -3.44
N GLN A 199 -22.55 -30.72 -3.88
CA GLN A 199 -23.68 -29.95 -4.42
C GLN A 199 -24.36 -29.10 -3.34
N ASP A 200 -24.55 -29.64 -2.13
CA ASP A 200 -25.18 -28.91 -1.04
C ASP A 200 -24.26 -27.83 -0.46
N PHE A 201 -22.95 -28.10 -0.38
CA PHE A 201 -21.96 -27.09 -0.05
C PHE A 201 -22.03 -25.90 -1.03
N ARG A 202 -22.16 -26.18 -2.33
CA ARG A 202 -22.31 -25.11 -3.34
C ARG A 202 -23.61 -24.35 -3.18
N LYS A 203 -24.75 -25.02 -3.01
CA LYS A 203 -26.05 -24.35 -2.79
C LYS A 203 -26.02 -23.42 -1.58
N MET A 204 -25.26 -23.79 -0.54
CA MET A 204 -25.15 -23.02 0.70
C MET A 204 -24.30 -21.76 0.57
N PHE A 205 -23.16 -21.83 -0.13
CA PHE A 205 -22.19 -20.74 -0.19
C PHE A 205 -22.19 -19.97 -1.52
N GLU A 206 -22.63 -20.56 -2.62
CA GLU A 206 -22.65 -19.94 -3.96
C GLU A 206 -24.00 -19.25 -4.22
N ILE A 207 -24.28 -18.21 -3.43
CA ILE A 207 -25.57 -17.49 -3.38
C ILE A 207 -25.50 -16.06 -3.96
N PRO A 208 -25.03 -15.85 -5.21
CA PRO A 208 -24.76 -14.50 -5.74
C PRO A 208 -25.97 -13.57 -5.80
N LYS A 209 -27.19 -14.12 -5.85
CA LYS A 209 -28.45 -13.33 -5.84
C LYS A 209 -28.82 -12.83 -4.45
N GLN A 210 -28.51 -13.57 -3.39
CA GLN A 210 -28.91 -13.23 -2.01
C GLN A 210 -28.03 -12.13 -1.39
N VAL A 211 -26.90 -11.81 -2.02
CA VAL A 211 -25.95 -10.79 -1.56
C VAL A 211 -25.95 -9.53 -2.43
N GLN A 212 -27.01 -9.35 -3.21
CA GLN A 212 -27.15 -8.21 -4.13
C GLN A 212 -27.20 -6.88 -3.37
N ASP A 213 -27.84 -6.86 -2.19
CA ASP A 213 -27.91 -5.68 -1.32
C ASP A 213 -26.53 -5.13 -0.94
N ILE A 214 -25.53 -6.01 -0.76
CA ILE A 214 -24.15 -5.59 -0.47
C ILE A 214 -23.53 -4.83 -1.66
N LYS A 215 -23.85 -5.25 -2.89
CA LYS A 215 -23.32 -4.64 -4.12
C LYS A 215 -24.01 -3.31 -4.44
N ASP A 216 -25.28 -3.22 -4.07
CA ASP A 216 -26.12 -2.05 -4.31
C ASP A 216 -25.91 -0.97 -3.25
N TYR A 217 -25.39 -1.33 -2.07
CA TYR A 217 -24.99 -0.37 -1.04
C TYR A 217 -24.00 0.68 -1.55
N LYS A 218 -24.30 1.97 -1.36
CA LYS A 218 -23.47 3.11 -1.79
C LYS A 218 -23.00 4.02 -0.65
N ASP A 219 -23.63 3.97 0.52
CA ASP A 219 -23.37 4.90 1.63
C ASP A 219 -22.16 4.50 2.48
N PHE A 220 -21.00 4.33 1.81
CA PHE A 220 -19.76 3.99 2.50
C PHE A 220 -19.15 5.23 3.16
N LYS A 221 -18.66 5.05 4.39
CA LYS A 221 -17.99 6.09 5.17
C LYS A 221 -16.48 5.87 5.16
N TYR A 222 -15.73 6.97 5.24
CA TYR A 222 -14.27 6.94 5.16
C TYR A 222 -13.67 7.77 6.29
N SER A 223 -12.80 7.16 7.09
CA SER A 223 -12.02 7.84 8.12
C SER A 223 -10.54 7.77 7.78
N HIS A 224 -9.92 8.94 7.56
CA HIS A 224 -8.48 9.04 7.31
C HIS A 224 -7.80 9.52 8.58
N ARG A 225 -6.91 8.69 9.14
CA ARG A 225 -6.16 9.07 10.34
C ARG A 225 -5.30 10.31 10.05
N VAL A 226 -5.60 11.40 10.76
CA VAL A 226 -4.86 12.67 10.68
C VAL A 226 -3.52 12.54 11.39
N ASP A 227 -2.45 12.99 10.74
CA ASP A 227 -1.10 12.97 11.31
C ASP A 227 -0.67 14.35 11.80
N LYS A 228 -0.63 14.50 13.12
CA LYS A 228 -0.20 15.73 13.82
C LYS A 228 1.14 15.57 14.54
N LYS A 229 1.87 14.47 14.30
CA LYS A 229 3.10 14.15 15.04
C LYS A 229 4.21 15.14 14.68
N PRO A 230 4.73 15.93 15.64
CA PRO A 230 5.88 16.80 15.39
C PRO A 230 7.18 15.97 15.23
N ASN A 231 8.25 16.63 14.78
CA ASN A 231 9.58 16.06 14.69
C ASN A 231 9.61 14.75 13.88
N ARG A 232 9.04 14.79 12.67
CA ARG A 232 9.33 13.82 11.61
C ARG A 232 10.61 14.24 10.87
N GLN A 233 10.89 13.62 9.73
CA GLN A 233 11.99 14.08 8.87
C GLN A 233 11.85 15.58 8.60
N LEU A 234 12.91 16.35 8.89
CA LEU A 234 12.90 17.81 8.79
C LEU A 234 13.18 18.27 7.35
N ILE A 235 14.15 17.63 6.71
CA ILE A 235 14.70 17.96 5.40
C ILE A 235 15.36 16.70 4.80
N ASN A 236 15.65 16.67 3.50
CA ASN A 236 16.42 15.56 2.92
C ASN A 236 17.91 15.64 3.33
N ASP A 237 18.52 14.48 3.51
CA ASP A 237 19.93 14.37 3.94
C ASP A 237 20.94 14.78 2.86
N SER A 238 20.53 14.74 1.58
CA SER A 238 21.40 15.03 0.45
C SER A 238 21.93 16.46 0.47
N LEU A 239 23.26 16.59 0.41
CA LEU A 239 23.96 17.85 0.28
C LEU A 239 24.15 18.21 -1.18
N TYR A 240 23.90 19.47 -1.52
CA TYR A 240 24.07 19.99 -2.86
C TYR A 240 25.06 21.15 -2.86
N SER A 241 26.07 21.05 -3.72
CA SER A 241 26.89 22.21 -4.08
C SER A 241 26.11 23.11 -5.04
N THR A 242 26.45 24.39 -5.08
CA THR A 242 25.84 25.36 -6.00
C THR A 242 26.86 25.93 -6.97
N ARG A 243 26.37 26.50 -8.08
CA ARG A 243 27.16 27.32 -9.00
C ARG A 243 26.39 28.60 -9.28
N GLU A 244 27.13 29.70 -9.36
CA GLU A 244 26.59 30.98 -9.79
C GLU A 244 26.67 31.05 -11.32
N VAL A 245 25.56 31.41 -11.96
CA VAL A 245 25.43 31.58 -13.40
C VAL A 245 24.53 32.79 -13.62
N ASN A 246 25.07 33.86 -14.21
CA ASN A 246 24.36 35.13 -14.43
C ASN A 246 23.70 35.65 -13.14
N GLU A 247 24.48 35.80 -12.07
CA GLU A 247 24.06 36.31 -10.74
C GLU A 247 23.06 35.40 -9.97
N ASP A 248 22.62 34.31 -10.58
CA ASP A 248 21.72 33.33 -9.97
C ASP A 248 22.46 32.08 -9.51
N HIS A 249 22.05 31.53 -8.36
CA HIS A 249 22.57 30.24 -7.88
C HIS A 249 21.76 29.05 -8.41
N TYR A 250 22.47 28.05 -8.94
CA TYR A 250 21.91 26.79 -9.42
C TYR A 250 22.46 25.60 -8.65
N ILE A 251 21.61 24.59 -8.45
CA ILE A 251 21.96 23.33 -7.77
C ILE A 251 22.84 22.48 -8.70
N VAL A 252 24.00 22.03 -8.24
CA VAL A 252 24.79 21.03 -8.95
C VAL A 252 24.21 19.65 -8.68
N GLN A 253 23.75 18.99 -9.74
CA GLN A 253 23.27 17.62 -9.68
C GLN A 253 24.33 16.65 -10.20
N THR A 254 24.19 15.38 -9.84
CA THR A 254 25.12 14.32 -10.23
C THR A 254 24.33 13.15 -10.81
N VAL A 255 24.73 12.69 -11.99
CA VAL A 255 24.35 11.37 -12.50
C VAL A 255 25.35 10.38 -11.92
N LYS A 256 24.92 9.57 -10.94
CA LYS A 256 25.81 8.74 -10.11
C LYS A 256 26.34 7.50 -10.85
N ASP A 257 25.46 6.83 -11.59
CA ASP A 257 25.80 5.65 -12.39
C ASP A 257 25.45 5.94 -13.85
N ILE A 258 26.49 6.28 -14.61
CA ILE A 258 26.34 6.62 -16.03
C ILE A 258 26.32 5.38 -16.93
N TYR A 259 26.50 4.18 -16.37
CA TYR A 259 26.57 2.90 -17.11
C TYR A 259 25.35 1.99 -16.87
N ALA A 260 24.40 2.40 -16.04
CA ALA A 260 23.13 1.68 -15.86
C ALA A 260 22.35 1.59 -17.20
N LYS A 261 21.98 0.37 -17.63
CA LYS A 261 21.37 0.10 -18.96
C LYS A 261 20.07 0.87 -19.21
N ASP A 262 19.32 1.20 -18.16
CA ASP A 262 18.05 1.92 -18.20
C ASP A 262 18.18 3.45 -18.04
N ASN A 263 19.40 3.98 -17.88
CA ASN A 263 19.62 5.40 -17.69
C ASN A 263 19.58 6.20 -19.01
N THR A 264 18.43 6.77 -19.33
CA THR A 264 18.21 7.60 -20.53
C THR A 264 18.71 9.04 -20.39
N LYS A 265 19.03 9.48 -19.17
CA LYS A 265 19.36 10.88 -18.87
C LYS A 265 20.67 11.34 -19.48
N ILE A 266 21.59 10.40 -19.72
CA ILE A 266 22.89 10.68 -20.34
C ILE A 266 22.69 11.26 -21.74
N LYS A 267 21.88 10.62 -22.59
CA LYS A 267 21.60 11.11 -23.95
C LYS A 267 20.99 12.51 -23.93
N ASP A 268 20.01 12.74 -23.06
CA ASP A 268 19.37 14.05 -22.93
C ASP A 268 20.36 15.14 -22.51
N LEU A 269 21.29 14.84 -21.60
CA LEU A 269 22.31 15.80 -21.16
C LEU A 269 23.30 16.14 -22.27
N PHE A 270 23.74 15.19 -23.09
CA PHE A 270 24.69 15.46 -24.16
C PHE A 270 24.02 16.08 -25.41
N LEU A 271 22.86 15.57 -25.82
CA LEU A 271 22.23 15.95 -27.09
C LEU A 271 21.30 17.17 -26.97
N LYS A 272 20.60 17.33 -25.84
CA LYS A 272 19.59 18.39 -25.68
C LYS A 272 20.07 19.56 -24.85
N THR A 273 20.89 19.31 -23.83
CA THR A 273 21.35 20.35 -22.89
C THR A 273 22.84 20.24 -22.51
N PRO A 274 23.75 20.14 -23.50
CA PRO A 274 25.18 19.96 -23.25
C PRO A 274 25.79 21.05 -22.37
N GLU A 275 25.30 22.29 -22.49
CA GLU A 275 25.74 23.45 -21.73
C GLU A 275 25.56 23.33 -20.21
N LYS A 276 24.69 22.41 -19.77
CA LYS A 276 24.48 22.12 -18.34
C LYS A 276 25.59 21.24 -17.78
N LEU A 277 26.28 20.43 -18.57
CA LEU A 277 27.37 19.60 -18.07
C LEU A 277 28.52 20.50 -17.63
N LEU A 278 29.02 20.30 -16.42
CA LEU A 278 30.18 21.08 -15.94
C LEU A 278 31.41 20.81 -16.80
N MET A 279 31.55 19.57 -17.29
CA MET A 279 32.62 19.15 -18.18
C MET A 279 32.59 19.90 -19.51
N TYR A 280 31.41 20.27 -20.03
CA TYR A 280 31.30 21.02 -21.29
C TYR A 280 32.05 22.35 -21.24
N LYS A 281 32.02 23.03 -20.09
CA LYS A 281 32.69 24.32 -19.91
C LYS A 281 34.15 24.20 -19.46
N HIS A 282 34.45 23.21 -18.63
CA HIS A 282 35.74 23.14 -17.93
C HIS A 282 36.71 22.10 -18.54
N ASP A 283 36.22 21.19 -19.37
CA ASP A 283 37.02 20.13 -20.01
C ASP A 283 36.40 19.70 -21.36
N PRO A 284 36.43 20.59 -22.38
CA PRO A 284 35.85 20.31 -23.69
C PRO A 284 36.44 19.09 -24.40
N GLN A 285 37.73 18.78 -24.19
CA GLN A 285 38.37 17.63 -24.82
C GLN A 285 37.78 16.31 -24.36
N THR A 286 37.56 16.16 -23.05
CA THR A 286 36.86 14.99 -22.51
C THR A 286 35.40 14.97 -22.95
N PHE A 287 34.74 16.13 -23.04
CA PHE A 287 33.37 16.20 -23.56
C PHE A 287 33.26 15.67 -24.98
N GLU A 288 34.12 16.12 -25.90
CA GLU A 288 34.13 15.64 -27.30
C GLU A 288 34.41 14.14 -27.37
N LYS A 289 35.37 13.64 -26.57
CA LYS A 289 35.64 12.20 -26.46
C LYS A 289 34.39 11.40 -26.06
N LEU A 290 33.63 11.88 -25.07
CA LEU A 290 32.40 11.21 -24.64
C LEU A 290 31.27 11.37 -25.66
N MET A 291 31.20 12.51 -26.36
CA MET A 291 30.22 12.77 -27.41
C MET A 291 30.37 11.81 -28.59
N LEU A 292 31.60 11.40 -28.94
CA LEU A 292 31.84 10.37 -29.97
C LEU A 292 31.14 9.05 -29.60
N VAL A 293 31.24 8.63 -28.34
CA VAL A 293 30.57 7.41 -27.86
C VAL A 293 29.05 7.57 -27.86
N ILE A 294 28.53 8.75 -27.49
CA ILE A 294 27.10 9.05 -27.60
C ILE A 294 26.61 8.92 -29.06
N LYS A 295 27.39 9.40 -30.03
CA LYS A 295 27.06 9.34 -31.46
C LYS A 295 27.15 7.90 -31.99
N GLN A 296 28.21 7.17 -31.63
CA GLN A 296 28.45 5.80 -32.08
C GLN A 296 27.33 4.84 -31.64
N TYR A 297 26.89 4.95 -30.38
CA TYR A 297 25.83 4.10 -29.82
C TYR A 297 24.50 4.87 -29.69
N GLY A 298 24.23 5.74 -30.66
CA GLY A 298 23.09 6.66 -30.66
C GLY A 298 21.72 5.99 -30.63
N GLU A 299 21.60 4.74 -31.07
CA GLU A 299 20.35 3.97 -31.04
C GLU A 299 20.06 3.34 -29.67
N GLU A 300 21.09 3.15 -28.84
CA GLU A 300 20.93 2.52 -27.54
C GLU A 300 20.27 3.44 -26.53
N LYS A 301 19.62 2.85 -25.53
CA LYS A 301 19.02 3.61 -24.42
C LYS A 301 20.08 4.36 -23.61
N ASN A 302 21.22 3.70 -23.35
CA ASN A 302 22.38 4.30 -22.71
C ASN A 302 23.66 3.94 -23.51
N PRO A 303 24.19 4.88 -24.31
CA PRO A 303 25.40 4.68 -25.11
C PRO A 303 26.62 4.25 -24.31
N PHE A 304 26.78 4.76 -23.08
CA PHE A 304 27.94 4.42 -22.24
C PHE A 304 27.84 3.01 -21.69
N ALA A 305 26.63 2.54 -21.36
CA ALA A 305 26.41 1.16 -20.94
C ALA A 305 26.79 0.17 -22.05
N LYS A 306 26.43 0.49 -23.30
CA LYS A 306 26.76 -0.34 -24.46
C LYS A 306 28.26 -0.37 -24.73
N TYR A 307 28.92 0.79 -24.68
CA TYR A 307 30.37 0.88 -24.80
C TYR A 307 31.08 -0.01 -23.77
N TYR A 308 30.66 0.04 -22.50
CA TYR A 308 31.24 -0.79 -21.44
C TYR A 308 30.97 -2.28 -21.66
N GLU A 309 29.78 -2.65 -22.13
CA GLU A 309 29.41 -4.04 -22.43
C GLU A 309 30.27 -4.64 -23.55
N GLU A 310 30.57 -3.86 -24.59
CA GLU A 310 31.38 -4.33 -25.73
C GLU A 310 32.88 -4.33 -25.44
N ASN A 311 33.39 -3.27 -24.80
CA ASN A 311 34.83 -3.07 -24.65
C ASN A 311 35.37 -3.59 -23.31
N GLY A 312 34.51 -3.85 -22.32
CA GLY A 312 34.92 -4.22 -20.96
C GLY A 312 35.60 -3.11 -20.16
N GLU A 313 35.66 -1.89 -20.72
CA GLU A 313 36.39 -0.76 -20.16
C GLU A 313 35.51 0.46 -19.92
N TYR A 314 35.83 1.22 -18.87
CA TYR A 314 35.14 2.47 -18.57
C TYR A 314 35.73 3.64 -19.36
N LEU A 315 34.89 4.64 -19.64
CA LEU A 315 35.32 5.87 -20.28
C LEU A 315 36.26 6.65 -19.35
N THR A 316 37.37 7.12 -19.92
CA THR A 316 38.40 7.88 -19.19
C THR A 316 38.43 9.33 -19.61
N LYS A 317 38.83 10.21 -18.68
CA LYS A 317 39.15 11.61 -18.98
C LYS A 317 40.21 11.68 -20.09
N TYR A 318 40.14 12.71 -20.93
CA TYR A 318 41.18 12.91 -21.93
C TYR A 318 42.55 13.13 -21.26
N ALA A 319 43.56 12.42 -21.76
CA ALA A 319 44.95 12.58 -21.40
C ALA A 319 45.82 12.19 -22.60
N LYS A 320 46.89 12.94 -22.88
CA LYS A 320 47.77 12.69 -24.05
C LYS A 320 48.44 11.32 -24.05
N ASN A 321 48.64 10.74 -22.86
CA ASN A 321 49.24 9.43 -22.65
C ASN A 321 48.19 8.32 -22.46
N GLU A 322 46.91 8.61 -22.74
CA GLU A 322 45.75 7.71 -22.61
C GLU A 322 45.48 7.17 -21.19
N LYS A 323 46.27 7.55 -20.19
CA LYS A 323 46.13 7.14 -18.78
C LYS A 323 45.25 8.09 -17.98
N GLY A 324 44.16 8.55 -18.60
CA GLY A 324 43.19 9.41 -17.92
C GLY A 324 42.40 8.64 -16.86
N PRO A 325 41.99 9.27 -15.75
CA PRO A 325 41.17 8.61 -14.75
C PRO A 325 39.79 8.23 -15.29
N THR A 326 39.24 7.14 -14.77
CA THR A 326 37.88 6.66 -15.09
C THR A 326 36.79 7.65 -14.67
N ILE A 327 35.80 7.83 -15.55
CA ILE A 327 34.63 8.67 -15.31
C ILE A 327 33.46 7.78 -14.89
N LYS A 328 33.09 7.82 -13.61
CA LYS A 328 31.93 7.05 -13.10
C LYS A 328 30.66 7.87 -12.96
N LYS A 329 30.80 9.20 -12.86
CA LYS A 329 29.71 10.15 -12.57
C LYS A 329 29.92 11.45 -13.30
N LEU A 330 28.80 12.09 -13.69
CA LEU A 330 28.82 13.40 -14.34
C LEU A 330 28.06 14.43 -13.50
N LYS A 331 28.68 15.60 -13.31
CA LYS A 331 28.04 16.75 -12.66
C LYS A 331 27.45 17.68 -13.71
N TYR A 332 26.25 18.18 -13.43
CA TYR A 332 25.57 19.14 -14.30
C TYR A 332 24.81 20.19 -13.50
N ILE A 333 24.58 21.36 -14.10
CA ILE A 333 23.78 22.45 -13.58
C ILE A 333 22.31 22.04 -13.63
N GLY A 334 21.70 21.93 -12.45
CA GLY A 334 20.31 21.58 -12.24
C GLY A 334 19.39 22.79 -12.24
N LYS A 335 18.37 22.75 -11.37
CA LYS A 335 17.41 23.84 -11.22
C LYS A 335 18.02 25.00 -10.42
N LYS A 336 17.52 26.22 -10.65
CA LYS A 336 17.77 27.37 -9.79
C LYS A 336 17.46 27.02 -8.33
N VAL A 337 18.29 27.50 -7.41
CA VAL A 337 18.12 27.27 -5.97
C VAL A 337 16.80 27.91 -5.52
N GLY A 338 15.85 27.08 -5.09
CA GLY A 338 14.57 27.51 -4.53
C GLY A 338 14.63 27.53 -3.00
N THR A 339 13.53 27.16 -2.33
CA THR A 339 13.50 26.98 -0.87
C THR A 339 14.51 25.93 -0.43
N HIS A 340 15.44 26.31 0.45
CA HIS A 340 16.55 25.48 0.90
C HIS A 340 16.98 25.85 2.32
N LEU A 341 17.80 24.99 2.92
CA LEU A 341 18.59 25.30 4.11
C LEU A 341 20.03 25.54 3.68
N ASP A 342 20.55 26.74 3.93
CA ASP A 342 21.96 27.05 3.74
C ASP A 342 22.78 26.55 4.94
N ILE A 343 23.72 25.64 4.68
CA ILE A 343 24.61 25.06 5.69
C ILE A 343 26.08 25.36 5.38
N SER A 344 26.36 26.35 4.52
CA SER A 344 27.71 26.68 4.06
C SER A 344 28.67 27.00 5.22
N LYS A 345 28.15 27.61 6.29
CA LYS A 345 28.91 27.90 7.52
C LYS A 345 29.52 26.66 8.20
N ASN A 346 28.99 25.47 7.92
CA ASN A 346 29.50 24.21 8.47
C ASN A 346 30.71 23.68 7.67
N PHE A 347 31.08 24.35 6.56
CA PHE A 347 32.18 23.97 5.68
C PHE A 347 33.16 25.15 5.53
N PRO A 348 34.02 25.40 6.53
CA PRO A 348 35.07 26.42 6.43
C PRO A 348 35.94 26.20 5.17
N GLY A 349 36.19 27.27 4.40
CA GLY A 349 36.95 27.20 3.15
C GLY A 349 36.13 26.80 1.91
N ALA A 350 34.82 26.57 2.03
CA ALA A 350 33.98 26.34 0.86
C ALA A 350 33.82 27.62 0.02
N GLU A 351 34.30 27.59 -1.23
CA GLU A 351 34.13 28.70 -2.19
C GLU A 351 32.69 28.88 -2.69
N ARG A 352 31.82 27.90 -2.46
CA ARG A 352 30.46 27.83 -3.01
C ARG A 352 29.47 27.43 -1.93
N LYS A 353 28.21 27.90 -2.06
CA LYS A 353 27.16 27.54 -1.11
C LYS A 353 26.90 26.04 -1.12
N VAL A 354 26.72 25.49 0.08
CA VAL A 354 26.31 24.10 0.32
C VAL A 354 24.92 24.13 0.94
N VAL A 355 23.97 23.47 0.27
CA VAL A 355 22.55 23.57 0.62
C VAL A 355 21.92 22.19 0.77
N GLN A 356 20.93 22.10 1.65
CA GLN A 356 19.98 20.99 1.72
C GLN A 356 18.61 21.41 1.16
N LEU A 357 17.92 20.47 0.53
CA LEU A 357 16.66 20.72 -0.19
C LEU A 357 15.50 19.92 0.41
N SER A 358 14.28 20.25 -0.03
CA SER A 358 13.05 19.57 0.38
C SER A 358 12.79 19.67 1.89
N ILE A 359 12.72 20.91 2.39
CA ILE A 359 12.21 21.20 3.74
C ILE A 359 10.79 20.65 3.85
N LYS A 360 10.54 19.81 4.86
CA LYS A 360 9.29 19.05 4.98
C LYS A 360 8.21 19.89 5.67
N PRO A 361 7.01 20.01 5.07
CA PRO A 361 5.89 20.71 5.70
C PRO A 361 5.32 19.90 6.85
N PHE A 362 4.95 20.58 7.94
CA PHE A 362 4.22 20.01 9.06
C PHE A 362 2.71 20.21 8.90
N ARG A 363 2.30 21.46 8.65
CA ARG A 363 0.91 21.85 8.43
C ARG A 363 0.87 23.19 7.70
N PHE A 364 -0.32 23.63 7.30
CA PHE A 364 -0.55 25.01 6.91
C PHE A 364 -1.74 25.61 7.68
N ASP A 365 -1.65 26.90 7.96
CA ASP A 365 -2.66 27.66 8.68
C ASP A 365 -3.33 28.62 7.68
N VAL A 366 -4.67 28.57 7.58
CA VAL A 366 -5.45 29.38 6.64
C VAL A 366 -6.12 30.54 7.38
N PHE A 367 -6.08 31.72 6.76
CA PHE A 367 -6.74 32.94 7.22
C PHE A 367 -7.61 33.53 6.11
N HIS A 368 -8.65 34.26 6.46
CA HIS A 368 -9.52 34.97 5.53
C HIS A 368 -9.61 36.45 5.89
N SER A 369 -9.55 37.32 4.90
CA SER A 369 -9.62 38.78 5.04
C SER A 369 -10.42 39.36 3.87
N LYS A 370 -10.65 40.68 3.87
CA LYS A 370 -11.24 41.36 2.70
C LYS A 370 -10.44 41.17 1.40
N ALA A 371 -9.13 40.91 1.51
CA ALA A 371 -8.26 40.66 0.35
C ALA A 371 -8.29 39.20 -0.15
N GLY A 372 -9.12 38.34 0.44
CA GLY A 372 -9.23 36.92 0.15
C GLY A 372 -8.49 36.04 1.18
N TYR A 373 -8.25 34.79 0.78
CA TYR A 373 -7.57 33.79 1.61
C TYR A 373 -6.05 33.95 1.63
N HIS A 374 -5.47 33.74 2.81
CA HIS A 374 -4.04 33.75 3.08
C HIS A 374 -3.62 32.42 3.71
N MET A 375 -2.39 31.99 3.45
CA MET A 375 -1.86 30.73 3.94
C MET A 375 -0.47 30.91 4.54
N ILE A 376 -0.27 30.40 5.75
CA ILE A 376 1.04 30.27 6.38
C ILE A 376 1.48 28.81 6.27
N THR A 377 2.67 28.57 5.73
CA THR A 377 3.28 27.24 5.77
C THR A 377 4.11 27.09 7.03
N LEU A 378 3.85 26.04 7.81
CA LEU A 378 4.70 25.60 8.91
C LEU A 378 5.45 24.34 8.50
N THR A 379 6.75 24.34 8.69
CA THR A 379 7.64 23.21 8.46
C THR A 379 7.99 22.54 9.79
N TYR A 380 8.54 21.33 9.74
CA TYR A 380 9.01 20.69 10.97
C TYR A 380 10.19 21.44 11.62
N MET A 381 10.92 22.27 10.88
CA MET A 381 12.03 23.08 11.41
C MET A 381 11.56 24.26 12.28
N ASP A 382 10.31 24.70 12.07
CA ASP A 382 9.67 25.77 12.84
C ASP A 382 9.21 25.27 14.23
N ILE A 383 9.26 23.97 14.48
CA ILE A 383 8.82 23.35 15.73
C ILE A 383 10.04 23.11 16.63
N LYS A 384 10.07 23.75 17.78
CA LYS A 384 11.10 23.56 18.80
C LYS A 384 10.67 22.48 19.79
N LYS A 385 11.55 21.51 20.02
CA LYS A 385 11.40 20.53 21.10
C LYS A 385 11.72 21.20 22.44
N LYS A 386 10.84 21.02 23.41
CA LYS A 386 11.06 21.26 24.83
C LYS A 386 11.01 19.92 25.56
N GLU A 387 11.29 19.92 26.85
CA GLU A 387 11.35 18.69 27.67
C GLU A 387 10.03 17.90 27.61
N LYS A 388 8.91 18.58 27.92
CA LYS A 388 7.57 17.99 28.05
C LYS A 388 6.65 18.23 26.85
N HIS A 389 7.04 19.07 25.90
CA HIS A 389 6.20 19.44 24.76
C HIS A 389 7.01 19.89 23.55
N TYR A 390 6.32 20.08 22.44
CA TYR A 390 6.83 20.79 21.26
C TYR A 390 6.11 22.12 21.16
N GLN A 391 6.79 23.16 20.65
CA GLN A 391 6.17 24.46 20.47
C GLN A 391 6.67 25.16 19.22
N ILE A 392 5.80 25.98 18.65
CA ILE A 392 6.17 27.05 17.72
C ILE A 392 6.28 28.32 18.56
N LEU A 393 7.41 29.03 18.48
CA LEU A 393 7.58 30.25 19.27
C LEU A 393 6.64 31.36 18.74
N LYS A 394 6.00 32.12 19.64
CA LYS A 394 5.02 33.15 19.26
C LYS A 394 5.62 34.22 18.36
N ASN A 395 6.84 34.67 18.66
CA ASN A 395 7.59 35.64 17.87
C ASN A 395 7.97 35.08 16.49
N GLU A 396 8.44 33.82 16.41
CA GLU A 396 8.71 33.16 15.12
C GLU A 396 7.42 33.03 14.28
N TYR A 397 6.28 32.72 14.90
CA TYR A 397 5.00 32.67 14.20
C TYR A 397 4.53 34.04 13.72
N GLN A 398 4.78 35.11 14.48
CA GLN A 398 4.48 36.47 14.03
C GLN A 398 5.34 36.86 12.82
N ALA A 399 6.64 36.56 12.85
CA ALA A 399 7.50 36.77 11.70
C ALA A 399 7.02 36.01 10.45
N LEU A 400 6.40 34.82 10.62
CA LEU A 400 5.75 34.12 9.52
C LEU A 400 4.51 34.86 9.01
N LYS A 401 3.65 35.41 9.87
CA LYS A 401 2.51 36.22 9.44
C LYS A 401 2.95 37.41 8.59
N GLU A 402 3.98 38.13 9.01
CA GLU A 402 4.55 39.26 8.27
C GLU A 402 5.13 38.80 6.92
N ARG A 403 5.94 37.73 6.92
CA ARG A 403 6.53 37.14 5.72
C ARG A 403 5.48 36.71 4.70
N TYR A 404 4.40 36.08 5.16
CA TYR A 404 3.28 35.63 4.34
C TYR A 404 2.23 36.72 4.11
N LYS A 405 2.49 37.96 4.55
CA LYS A 405 1.64 39.14 4.36
C LYS A 405 0.19 38.93 4.83
N VAL A 406 0.02 38.22 5.95
CA VAL A 406 -1.29 37.97 6.56
C VAL A 406 -1.77 39.26 7.23
N PRO A 407 -2.91 39.85 6.82
CA PRO A 407 -3.45 41.06 7.44
C PRO A 407 -3.74 40.86 8.93
N SER A 408 -3.63 41.92 9.73
CA SER A 408 -3.90 41.88 11.18
C SER A 408 -5.36 41.62 11.51
N ASP A 409 -6.28 42.02 10.63
CA ASP A 409 -7.73 41.79 10.71
C ASP A 409 -8.15 40.43 10.14
N ALA A 410 -7.21 39.63 9.63
CA ALA A 410 -7.53 38.35 9.01
C ALA A 410 -8.02 37.33 10.05
N GLN A 411 -9.20 36.76 9.80
CA GLN A 411 -9.80 35.72 10.62
C GLN A 411 -9.12 34.38 10.40
N PHE A 412 -8.75 33.69 11.48
CA PHE A 412 -8.23 32.34 11.40
C PHE A 412 -9.34 31.34 11.02
N ILE A 413 -9.09 30.53 9.99
CA ILE A 413 -10.04 29.53 9.48
C ILE A 413 -9.72 28.14 10.03
N GLY A 414 -8.44 27.76 10.03
CA GLY A 414 -8.03 26.46 10.55
C GLY A 414 -6.59 26.09 10.23
N SER A 415 -6.07 25.13 11.00
CA SER A 415 -4.81 24.44 10.74
C SER A 415 -5.09 23.14 10.01
N PHE A 416 -4.40 22.87 8.91
CA PHE A 416 -4.59 21.69 8.08
C PHE A 416 -3.33 20.83 8.08
N TYR A 417 -3.48 19.61 8.60
CA TYR A 417 -2.46 18.58 8.69
C TYR A 417 -2.63 17.55 7.58
N TYR A 418 -1.65 16.65 7.45
CA TYR A 418 -1.79 15.47 6.59
C TYR A 418 -3.05 14.69 6.98
N ASN A 419 -3.87 14.35 5.97
CA ASN A 419 -5.16 13.70 6.03
C ASN A 419 -6.31 14.48 6.70
N ASP A 420 -6.12 15.75 7.14
CA ASP A 420 -7.29 16.58 7.47
C ASP A 420 -8.21 16.72 6.24
N LEU A 421 -9.51 16.84 6.48
CA LEU A 421 -10.48 17.09 5.41
C LEU A 421 -10.62 18.60 5.18
N ILE A 422 -10.52 19.00 3.92
CA ILE A 422 -10.63 20.38 3.47
C ILE A 422 -11.63 20.45 2.32
N SER A 423 -12.62 21.34 2.45
CA SER A 423 -13.46 21.74 1.34
C SER A 423 -12.89 23.02 0.74
N ILE A 424 -12.66 23.04 -0.57
CA ILE A 424 -12.25 24.22 -1.32
C ILE A 424 -13.26 24.39 -2.45
N ASP A 425 -13.97 25.52 -2.45
CA ASP A 425 -15.01 25.85 -3.44
C ASP A 425 -16.03 24.71 -3.57
N ASP A 426 -16.53 24.24 -2.41
CA ASP A 426 -17.50 23.15 -2.22
C ASP A 426 -17.06 21.74 -2.66
N GLU A 427 -15.82 21.58 -3.13
CA GLU A 427 -15.21 20.26 -3.38
C GLU A 427 -14.43 19.77 -2.14
N LEU A 428 -14.73 18.56 -1.66
CA LEU A 428 -14.11 18.00 -0.46
C LEU A 428 -12.93 17.07 -0.79
N PHE A 429 -11.81 17.28 -0.09
CA PHE A 429 -10.58 16.53 -0.26
C PHE A 429 -9.97 16.14 1.09
N ARG A 430 -9.01 15.20 1.04
CA ARG A 430 -8.04 15.02 2.12
C ARG A 430 -6.71 15.69 1.77
N VAL A 431 -6.08 16.27 2.77
CA VAL A 431 -4.82 17.01 2.62
C VAL A 431 -3.62 16.06 2.50
N ILE A 432 -2.73 16.28 1.53
CA ILE A 432 -1.39 15.67 1.48
C ILE A 432 -0.34 16.62 2.06
N GLY A 433 -0.46 17.92 1.83
CA GLY A 433 0.39 18.93 2.44
C GLY A 433 0.68 20.10 1.51
N VAL A 434 1.67 20.92 1.87
CA VAL A 434 2.06 22.08 1.05
C VAL A 434 3.00 21.62 -0.06
N ASN A 435 2.62 21.84 -1.31
CA ASN A 435 3.46 21.58 -2.48
C ASN A 435 4.44 22.73 -2.75
N ASN A 436 3.94 23.97 -2.67
CA ASN A 436 4.74 25.16 -2.91
C ASN A 436 4.24 26.31 -2.04
N SER A 437 5.04 26.70 -1.05
CA SER A 437 4.67 27.75 -0.10
C SER A 437 4.67 29.15 -0.72
N THR A 438 5.56 29.46 -1.66
CA THR A 438 5.62 30.79 -2.30
C THR A 438 4.43 31.05 -3.21
N ARG A 439 3.92 30.01 -3.87
CA ARG A 439 2.77 30.09 -4.78
C ARG A 439 1.45 29.71 -4.10
N ASN A 440 1.46 29.49 -2.78
CA ASN A 440 0.31 29.01 -2.01
C ASN A 440 -0.36 27.75 -2.60
N VAL A 441 0.42 26.80 -3.09
CA VAL A 441 -0.09 25.55 -3.68
C VAL A 441 -0.07 24.44 -2.65
N VAL A 442 -1.23 23.85 -2.40
CA VAL A 442 -1.40 22.64 -1.60
C VAL A 442 -1.63 21.43 -2.51
N GLU A 443 -1.16 20.28 -2.06
CA GLU A 443 -1.47 18.99 -2.66
C GLU A 443 -2.58 18.30 -1.88
N LEU A 444 -3.55 17.81 -2.62
CA LEU A 444 -4.76 17.17 -2.11
C LEU A 444 -4.93 15.79 -2.72
N ASN A 445 -5.87 15.03 -2.19
CA ASN A 445 -6.25 13.74 -2.72
C ASN A 445 -7.74 13.49 -2.48
N MET A 446 -8.31 12.54 -3.21
CA MET A 446 -9.70 12.12 -3.01
C MET A 446 -9.83 11.32 -1.70
N ILE A 447 -11.05 11.26 -1.18
CA ILE A 447 -11.37 10.64 0.12
C ILE A 447 -11.63 9.14 -0.05
N ASP A 448 -12.37 8.77 -1.08
CA ASP A 448 -12.87 7.43 -1.37
C ASP A 448 -11.90 6.60 -2.22
N ILE A 449 -10.98 7.24 -2.94
CA ILE A 449 -9.97 6.61 -3.80
C ILE A 449 -8.68 7.44 -3.81
N ASN A 450 -7.53 6.89 -4.21
CA ASN A 450 -6.40 7.74 -4.55
C ASN A 450 -6.60 8.34 -5.95
N TYR A 451 -6.29 9.62 -6.13
CA TYR A 451 -6.44 10.29 -7.42
C TYR A 451 -5.65 9.62 -8.54
N LYS A 452 -4.51 8.99 -8.23
CA LYS A 452 -3.78 8.16 -9.20
C LYS A 452 -4.60 6.98 -9.69
N ASP A 453 -5.18 6.21 -8.78
CA ASP A 453 -6.01 5.05 -9.14
C ASP A 453 -7.27 5.51 -9.91
N TYR A 454 -7.83 6.67 -9.56
CA TYR A 454 -8.91 7.31 -10.30
C TYR A 454 -8.48 7.69 -11.73
N CYS A 455 -7.30 8.31 -11.90
CA CYS A 455 -6.77 8.62 -13.23
C CYS A 455 -6.55 7.37 -14.07
N ASP A 456 -6.02 6.30 -13.49
CA ASP A 456 -5.80 5.03 -14.19
C ASP A 456 -7.14 4.39 -14.61
N LEU A 457 -8.17 4.46 -13.75
CA LEU A 457 -9.53 3.97 -14.05
C LEU A 457 -10.24 4.74 -15.16
N MET A 458 -10.06 6.06 -15.17
CA MET A 458 -10.72 6.97 -16.11
C MET A 458 -9.84 7.26 -17.34
N GLU A 459 -8.73 6.55 -17.50
CA GLU A 459 -7.75 6.69 -18.58
C GLU A 459 -7.23 8.15 -18.75
N ILE A 460 -7.11 8.88 -17.64
CA ILE A 460 -6.66 10.27 -17.61
C ILE A 460 -5.13 10.31 -17.74
N LYS A 461 -4.63 10.80 -18.90
CA LYS A 461 -3.19 10.90 -19.22
C LYS A 461 -2.45 12.09 -18.58
N LYS A 462 -3.06 12.79 -17.61
CA LYS A 462 -2.44 13.95 -16.93
C LYS A 462 -1.59 13.50 -15.75
N THR A 463 -0.80 14.42 -15.18
CA THR A 463 -0.08 14.14 -13.93
C THR A 463 -1.10 13.77 -12.84
N PRO A 464 -0.98 12.59 -12.20
CA PRO A 464 -2.00 12.07 -11.28
C PRO A 464 -1.88 12.69 -9.88
N ARG A 465 -1.96 14.03 -9.81
CA ARG A 465 -1.87 14.82 -8.58
C ARG A 465 -2.86 15.96 -8.60
N ILE A 466 -3.51 16.20 -7.48
CA ILE A 466 -4.44 17.33 -7.30
C ILE A 466 -3.67 18.48 -6.65
N PHE A 467 -3.54 19.59 -7.36
CA PHE A 467 -2.97 20.82 -6.84
C PHE A 467 -4.05 21.91 -6.80
N LYS A 468 -4.22 22.54 -5.66
CA LYS A 468 -5.10 23.72 -5.50
C LYS A 468 -4.26 24.89 -5.01
N THR A 469 -4.51 26.07 -5.58
CA THR A 469 -3.87 27.33 -5.16
C THR A 469 -4.81 28.05 -4.22
N ILE A 470 -4.34 28.40 -3.03
CA ILE A 470 -5.10 29.18 -2.05
C ILE A 470 -4.76 30.65 -2.21
N GLY A 471 -5.75 31.50 -2.49
CA GLY A 471 -5.51 32.93 -2.64
C GLY A 471 -6.76 33.72 -3.01
N LYS A 472 -6.58 34.79 -3.77
CA LYS A 472 -7.64 35.74 -4.15
C LYS A 472 -8.80 35.13 -4.93
N LYS A 473 -8.54 34.08 -5.70
CA LYS A 473 -9.55 33.38 -6.52
C LYS A 473 -10.29 32.27 -5.76
N THR A 474 -9.85 31.95 -4.55
CA THR A 474 -10.53 30.96 -3.73
C THR A 474 -11.74 31.62 -3.09
N GLU A 475 -12.93 31.05 -3.31
CA GLU A 475 -14.19 31.63 -2.84
C GLU A 475 -14.49 31.14 -1.43
N LYS A 476 -14.22 29.86 -1.15
CA LYS A 476 -14.61 29.24 0.12
C LYS A 476 -13.65 28.14 0.54
N ILE A 477 -13.23 28.19 1.80
CA ILE A 477 -12.47 27.12 2.46
C ILE A 477 -13.14 26.76 3.78
N GLU A 478 -13.43 25.47 3.95
CA GLU A 478 -13.98 24.92 5.19
C GLU A 478 -13.18 23.71 5.65
N LYS A 479 -13.07 23.55 6.98
CA LYS A 479 -12.44 22.38 7.58
C LYS A 479 -13.51 21.37 8.01
N TYR A 480 -13.32 20.13 7.60
CA TYR A 480 -14.12 18.98 8.05
C TYR A 480 -13.26 18.00 8.84
N SER A 481 -13.91 17.11 9.58
CA SER A 481 -13.27 15.98 10.23
C SER A 481 -14.25 14.81 10.27
N THR A 482 -13.75 13.66 10.69
CA THR A 482 -14.53 12.44 10.86
C THR A 482 -14.19 11.82 12.21
N ASP A 483 -15.15 11.12 12.80
CA ASP A 483 -14.82 10.14 13.82
C ASP A 483 -14.09 8.91 13.21
N VAL A 484 -13.78 7.91 14.03
CA VAL A 484 -13.11 6.69 13.56
C VAL A 484 -13.99 5.83 12.65
N LEU A 485 -15.31 6.07 12.62
CA LEU A 485 -16.28 5.36 11.77
C LEU A 485 -16.49 6.07 10.42
N GLY A 486 -15.94 7.29 10.27
CA GLY A 486 -16.07 8.09 9.05
C GLY A 486 -17.29 8.99 9.03
N ASN A 487 -17.97 9.19 10.16
CA ASN A 487 -19.07 10.17 10.25
C ASN A 487 -18.50 11.59 10.15
N GLN A 488 -18.80 12.26 9.05
CA GLN A 488 -18.26 13.58 8.75
C GLN A 488 -18.99 14.68 9.55
N PHE A 489 -18.22 15.64 10.06
CA PHE A 489 -18.76 16.85 10.67
C PHE A 489 -17.88 18.07 10.33
N LYS A 490 -18.51 19.24 10.26
CA LYS A 490 -17.81 20.52 10.04
C LYS A 490 -17.12 20.95 11.33
N VAL A 491 -15.85 21.32 11.24
CA VAL A 491 -15.06 21.78 12.39
C VAL A 491 -15.31 23.25 12.62
N LYS A 492 -15.70 23.63 13.85
CA LYS A 492 -15.78 25.04 14.24
C LYS A 492 -14.36 25.63 14.32
N PRO A 493 -14.06 26.74 13.64
CA PRO A 493 -12.75 27.38 13.72
C PRO A 493 -12.41 27.77 15.17
N SER A 494 -11.18 27.48 15.61
CA SER A 494 -10.69 28.07 16.86
C SER A 494 -10.42 29.57 16.65
N LYS A 495 -10.31 30.36 17.74
CA LYS A 495 -9.96 31.79 17.63
C LYS A 495 -8.53 32.02 17.14
N SER A 496 -7.63 31.07 17.38
CA SER A 496 -6.21 31.18 17.05
C SER A 496 -5.58 29.81 16.76
N PRO A 497 -4.45 29.77 16.02
CA PRO A 497 -3.70 28.54 15.77
C PRO A 497 -3.11 27.95 17.05
N GLN A 498 -3.06 26.62 17.12
CA GLN A 498 -2.36 25.90 18.20
C GLN A 498 -0.85 26.03 18.03
N LEU A 499 -0.15 26.56 19.04
CA LEU A 499 1.31 26.71 19.02
C LEU A 499 2.05 25.78 19.98
N ILE A 500 1.34 25.07 20.86
CA ILE A 500 1.90 24.14 21.84
C ILE A 500 1.33 22.74 21.61
N PHE A 501 2.20 21.74 21.50
CA PHE A 501 1.86 20.33 21.29
C PHE A 501 2.45 19.51 22.44
N LYS A 502 1.60 19.10 23.39
CA LYS A 502 2.05 18.27 24.52
C LYS A 502 2.62 16.95 23.98
N ARG A 503 3.76 16.49 24.50
CA ARG A 503 4.13 15.08 24.34
C ARG A 503 3.07 14.28 25.09
N GLY A 504 2.51 13.25 24.46
CA GLY A 504 1.52 12.42 25.11
C GLY A 504 2.04 11.97 26.47
N VAL A 505 1.33 12.36 27.53
CA VAL A 505 1.04 11.40 28.58
C VAL A 505 0.17 10.36 27.87
N LEU A 506 0.64 9.12 27.84
CA LEU A 506 -0.12 7.99 27.30
C LEU A 506 -1.50 7.91 27.95
#